data_AF-A0AAD1YIQ4-F1
#
_entry.id   AF-A0AAD1YIQ4-F1
#
_cell.length_a   1.000
_cell.length_b   1.000
_cell.length_c   1.000
_cell.angle_alpha   90.00
_cell.angle_beta   90.00
_cell.angle_gamma   90.00
#
_symmetry.space_group_name_H-M   'P 1'
#
loop_
_entity.id
_entity.type
_entity.pdbx_description
1 polymer ?
#
loop_
_entity_poly.entity_id
_entity_poly.type
_entity_poly.pdbx_seq_one_letter_code
_entity_poly.pdbx_strand_id
1 'polypeptide(L)' 'MFWYRKDGDEIFNNIINKMKQGEELSKQDIVSLTFTPIMGGKLSKSDKIINAIRMEKISTNSLEKV' A
#
# COMPACT_ATOMS: atom_id res chain seq x y z
N MET A 1 -7.92 4.12 -19.07
CA MET A 1 -6.77 3.75 -18.21
C MET A 1 -7.18 2.59 -17.29
N PHE A 2 -6.54 1.43 -17.37
CA PHE A 2 -6.96 0.18 -16.70
C PHE A 2 -7.00 0.26 -15.16
N TRP A 3 -6.08 0.99 -14.55
CA TRP A 3 -5.93 1.09 -13.10
C TRP A 3 -7.00 1.95 -12.41
N TYR A 4 -7.64 2.89 -13.12
CA TYR A 4 -8.68 3.75 -12.57
C TYR A 4 -9.95 2.99 -12.17
N ARG A 5 -10.20 1.81 -12.79
CA ARG A 5 -11.38 0.98 -12.50
C ARG A 5 -11.22 0.08 -11.28
N LYS A 6 -10.01 -0.02 -10.72
CA LYS A 6 -9.74 -0.83 -9.52
C LYS A 6 -9.81 0.05 -8.28
N ASP A 7 -10.37 -0.49 -7.20
CA ASP A 7 -10.37 0.17 -5.90
C ASP A 7 -9.00 -0.02 -5.22
N GLY A 8 -8.19 1.03 -5.29
CA GLY A 8 -6.86 1.06 -4.70
C GLY A 8 -6.89 0.99 -3.17
N ASP A 9 -7.98 1.40 -2.52
CA ASP A 9 -8.09 1.36 -1.06
C ASP A 9 -8.29 -0.07 -0.58
N GLU A 10 -9.14 -0.83 -1.28
CA GLU A 10 -9.36 -2.25 -1.01
C GLU A 10 -8.06 -3.05 -1.23
N ILE A 11 -7.38 -2.81 -2.35
CA ILE A 11 -6.10 -3.46 -2.68
C ILE A 11 -5.04 -3.16 -1.61
N PHE A 12 -4.92 -1.89 -1.21
CA PHE A 12 -3.97 -1.48 -0.17
C PHE A 12 -4.28 -2.16 1.17
N ASN A 13 -5.53 -2.16 1.60
CA ASN A 13 -5.95 -2.79 2.85
C ASN A 13 -5.71 -4.30 2.83
N ASN A 14 -5.95 -4.97 1.69
CA ASN A 14 -5.70 -6.39 1.55
C ASN A 14 -4.20 -6.73 1.68
N ILE A 15 -3.33 -5.95 1.03
CA ILE A 15 -1.87 -6.10 1.14
C ILE A 15 -1.40 -5.88 2.58
N ILE A 16 -1.96 -4.90 3.29
CA ILE A 16 -1.63 -4.65 4.70
C ILE A 16 -2.09 -5.78 5.61
N ASN A 17 -3.26 -6.35 5.36
CA ASN A 17 -3.74 -7.49 6.13
C ASN A 17 -2.85 -8.72 5.92
N LYS A 18 -2.40 -8.99 4.69
CA LYS A 18 -1.40 -10.03 4.39
C LYS A 18 -0.11 -9.82 5.18
N MET A 19 0.45 -8.61 5.14
CA MET A 19 1.65 -8.26 5.93
C MET A 19 1.44 -8.50 7.43
N LYS A 20 0.30 -8.10 7.98
CA LYS A 20 -0.05 -8.30 9.40
C LYS A 20 -0.23 -9.77 9.78
N GLN A 21 -0.71 -10.60 8.85
CA GLN A 21 -0.88 -12.03 9.04
C GLN A 21 0.42 -12.82 8.86
N GLY A 22 1.52 -12.15 8.47
CA GLY A 22 2.80 -12.80 8.18
C GLY A 22 2.80 -13.55 6.83
N GLU A 23 1.85 -13.27 5.94
CA GLU A 23 1.80 -13.84 4.61
C GLU A 23 2.85 -13.19 3.70
N GLU A 24 3.50 -14.01 2.87
CA GLU A 24 4.48 -13.52 1.91
C GLU A 24 3.79 -12.75 0.77
N LEU A 25 4.30 -11.56 0.47
CA LEU A 25 3.75 -10.73 -0.60
C LEU A 25 4.20 -11.23 -1.96
N SER A 26 3.23 -11.43 -2.87
CA SER A 26 3.56 -11.76 -4.24
C SER A 26 4.11 -10.55 -5.00
N LYS A 27 4.82 -10.80 -6.11
CA LYS A 27 5.27 -9.73 -7.01
C LYS A 27 4.10 -8.89 -7.54
N GLN A 28 2.92 -9.49 -7.72
CA GLN A 28 1.71 -8.79 -8.13
C GLN A 28 1.17 -7.86 -7.03
N ASP A 29 1.30 -8.25 -5.76
CA ASP A 29 0.94 -7.40 -4.62
C ASP A 29 1.84 -6.14 -4.60
N ILE A 30 3.15 -6.32 -4.80
CA ILE A 30 4.11 -5.19 -4.86
C ILE A 30 3.79 -4.26 -6.04
N VAL A 31 3.59 -4.81 -7.23
CA VAL A 31 3.21 -4.01 -8.42
C VAL A 31 1.91 -3.26 -8.17
N SER A 32 0.92 -3.91 -7.57
CA SER A 32 -0.36 -3.28 -7.26
C SER A 32 -0.18 -2.16 -6.23
N LEU A 33 0.63 -2.37 -5.19
CA LEU A 33 0.95 -1.35 -4.18
C LEU A 33 1.54 -0.09 -4.81
N THR A 34 2.52 -0.23 -5.71
CA THR A 34 3.17 0.91 -6.41
C THR A 34 2.17 1.73 -7.23
N PHE A 35 1.13 1.10 -7.77
CA PHE A 35 0.11 1.77 -8.56
C PHE A 35 -1.12 2.20 -7.74
N THR A 36 -1.24 1.85 -6.44
CA THR A 36 -2.37 2.29 -5.60
C THR A 36 -2.64 3.81 -5.64
N PRO A 37 -1.64 4.72 -5.77
CA PRO A 37 -1.89 6.16 -5.84
C PRO A 37 -2.65 6.61 -7.10
N ILE A 38 -2.55 5.86 -8.21
CA ILE A 38 -3.23 6.17 -9.48
C ILE A 38 -4.54 5.40 -9.68
N MET A 39 -4.85 4.48 -8.77
CA MET A 39 -6.11 3.71 -8.78
C MET A 39 -7.28 4.53 -8.23
N GLY A 40 -8.50 4.12 -8.57
CA GLY A 40 -9.72 4.64 -7.97
C GLY A 40 -9.81 4.31 -6.47
N GLY A 41 -10.82 4.83 -5.78
CA GLY A 41 -11.01 4.58 -4.35
C GLY A 41 -11.67 5.78 -3.66
N LYS A 42 -11.95 5.61 -2.37
CA LYS A 42 -12.53 6.66 -1.51
C LYS A 42 -11.46 7.63 -1.02
N LEU A 43 -10.23 7.17 -0.79
CA LEU A 43 -9.11 8.02 -0.39
C LEU A 43 -8.68 8.91 -1.55
N SER A 44 -8.39 10.18 -1.24
CA SER A 44 -7.83 11.08 -2.24
C SER A 44 -6.43 10.61 -2.64
N LYS A 45 -5.97 10.98 -3.84
CA LYS A 45 -4.61 10.65 -4.29
C LYS A 45 -3.55 11.11 -3.29
N SER A 46 -3.75 12.27 -2.67
CA SER A 46 -2.85 12.82 -1.66
C SER A 46 -2.81 11.94 -0.39
N ASP A 47 -3.96 11.48 0.09
CA ASP A 47 -4.02 10.60 1.27
C ASP A 47 -3.32 9.26 1.01
N LYS A 48 -3.49 8.70 -0.20
CA LYS A 48 -2.82 7.46 -0.62
C LYS A 48 -1.31 7.60 -0.61
N ILE A 49 -0.79 8.73 -1.11
CA ILE A 49 0.66 9.03 -1.12
C ILE A 49 1.17 9.19 0.32
N ILE A 50 0.46 9.94 1.17
CA ILE A 50 0.85 10.14 2.58
C ILE A 50 0.87 8.80 3.33
N ASN A 51 -0.13 7.95 3.11
CA ASN A 51 -0.20 6.63 3.75
C ASN A 51 0.94 5.71 3.29
N ALA A 52 1.27 5.69 2.00
CA ALA A 52 2.42 4.93 1.48
C ALA A 52 3.73 5.36 2.16
N ILE A 53 3.98 6.68 2.24
CA ILE A 53 5.18 7.24 2.90
C ILE A 53 5.20 6.91 4.40
N ARG A 54 4.06 6.99 5.08
CA ARG A 54 3.96 6.66 6.52
C ARG A 54 4.31 5.20 6.78
N MET A 55 3.92 4.28 5.91
CA MET A 55 4.27 2.87 6.07
C MET A 55 5.78 2.61 5.94
N GLU A 56 6.45 3.30 5.02
CA GLU A 56 7.91 3.23 4.89
C GLU A 56 8.62 3.73 6.16
N LYS A 57 8.10 4.81 6.77
CA LYS A 57 8.63 5.33 8.04
C LYS A 57 8.40 4.39 9.24
N ILE A 58 7.29 3.67 9.27
CA ILE A 58 7.03 2.65 10.31
C ILE A 58 7.99 1.45 10.15
N SER A 59 8.33 1.10 8.90
CA SER A 59 9.32 0.04 8.61
C SER A 59 10.74 0.44 9.04
N THR A 60 11.13 1.70 8.82
CA THR A 60 12.48 2.20 9.13
C THR A 60 12.69 2.55 10.61
N ASN A 61 11.67 3.03 11.33
CA ASN A 61 11.80 3.34 12.77
C ASN A 61 11.87 2.08 13.66
N SER A 62 11.74 0.88 13.09
CA SER A 62 11.99 -0.40 13.80
C SER A 62 13.46 -0.84 13.73
N LEU A 63 14.33 -0.09 13.02
CA LEU A 63 15.76 -0.38 12.87
C LEU A 63 16.69 0.64 13.55
N GLU A 64 16.18 1.75 14.10
CA GLU A 64 16.97 2.76 14.83
C GLU A 64 16.89 2.62 16.38
N LYS A 65 16.75 1.40 16.88
CA LYS A 65 17.03 1.07 18.28
C LYS A 65 17.97 -0.13 18.37
N VAL A 66 19.22 0.08 17.98
CA VAL A 66 20.37 -0.76 18.33
C VAL A 66 21.55 0.14 18.66
#